data_AF-A0AA39JFN6-F1
#
_entry.id   AF-A0AA39JFN6-F1
#
_cell.length_a   1.000
_cell.length_b   1.000
_cell.length_c   1.000
_cell.angle_alpha   90.00
_cell.angle_beta   90.00
_cell.angle_gamma   90.00
#
_symmetry.space_group_name_H-M   'P 1'
#
loop_
_entity.id
_entity.type
_entity.pdbx_description
1 polymer ?
#
loop_
_entity_poly.entity_id
_entity_poly.type
_entity_poly.pdbx_seq_one_letter_code
_entity_poly.pdbx_strand_id
1 'polypeptide(L)'
;KRNPIYYFYEEVSLNAEGKPGNKGDKHFKCYHGSRKVLTITKAMKGSLNGLVGHLKTCSAPMYRMFLALRARLEKTPNAAILKDEIEIANGSKKLDAQAAEIYLKQMESESENIIHAFKKQSMDAKGDWDQDKFERLLAEWLVACDQPFEEVDRPEFRNLL
;
A
#
# COMPACT_ATOMS: atom_id res chain seq x y z
N LYS A 1 -6.10 3.30 16.60
CA LYS A 1 -5.76 2.74 15.27
C LYS A 1 -4.24 2.57 15.18
N ARG A 2 -3.71 1.37 14.97
CA ARG A 2 -2.26 1.09 14.93
C ARG A 2 -1.76 1.21 13.48
N ASN A 3 -0.63 1.87 13.26
CA ASN A 3 -0.02 1.91 11.93
C ASN A 3 0.47 0.50 11.54
N PRO A 4 0.16 0.00 10.33
CA PRO A 4 0.52 -1.36 9.93
C PRO A 4 2.03 -1.63 9.88
N ILE A 5 2.89 -0.61 9.84
CA ILE A 5 4.34 -0.80 9.88
C ILE A 5 4.78 -1.60 11.12
N TYR A 6 4.06 -1.45 12.24
CA TYR A 6 4.40 -2.11 13.49
C TYR A 6 4.12 -3.61 13.51
N TYR A 7 3.49 -4.20 12.48
CA TYR A 7 3.37 -5.66 12.36
C TYR A 7 4.64 -6.30 11.80
N PHE A 8 5.52 -5.51 11.16
CA PHE A 8 6.81 -5.94 10.61
C PHE A 8 7.97 -5.82 11.60
N TYR A 9 7.68 -5.36 12.82
CA TYR A 9 8.65 -5.12 13.86
C TYR A 9 8.17 -5.63 15.23
N GLU A 10 9.12 -6.15 16.00
CA GLU A 10 8.98 -6.45 17.41
C GLU A 10 9.39 -5.21 18.22
N GLU A 11 8.59 -4.80 19.21
CA GLU A 11 9.03 -3.79 20.17
C GLU A 11 9.96 -4.45 21.20
N VAL A 12 11.17 -3.91 21.35
CA VAL A 12 12.21 -4.45 22.24
C VAL A 12 12.64 -3.39 23.25
N SER A 13 13.19 -3.83 24.38
CA SER A 13 13.65 -2.93 25.45
C SER A 13 15.03 -2.34 25.22
N LEU A 14 15.82 -2.92 24.30
CA LEU A 14 17.21 -2.54 24.07
C LEU A 14 17.40 -2.02 22.64
N ASN A 15 18.29 -1.04 22.50
CA ASN A 15 18.73 -0.49 21.23
C ASN A 15 19.71 -1.44 20.50
N ALA A 16 20.24 -1.01 19.36
CA ALA A 16 21.19 -1.81 18.56
C ALA A 16 22.51 -2.15 19.28
N GLU A 17 22.87 -1.41 20.34
CA GLU A 17 24.05 -1.66 21.18
C GLU A 17 23.74 -2.52 22.41
N GLY A 18 22.48 -2.96 22.58
CA GLY A 18 22.06 -3.71 23.77
C GLY A 18 21.80 -2.84 25.00
N LYS A 19 21.60 -1.52 24.83
CA LYS A 19 21.33 -0.57 25.92
C LYS A 19 19.87 -0.09 25.92
N PRO A 20 19.28 0.27 27.07
CA PRO A 20 17.87 0.64 27.18
C PRO A 20 17.44 1.98 26.53
N GLY A 21 18.37 2.72 25.89
CA GLY A 21 18.05 4.03 25.29
C GLY A 21 17.74 5.13 26.31
N ASN A 22 17.31 6.31 25.82
CA ASN A 22 16.90 7.41 26.69
C ASN A 22 15.41 7.31 27.05
N LYS A 23 15.01 8.01 28.12
CA LYS A 23 13.59 8.07 28.53
C LYS A 23 12.72 8.66 27.40
N GLY A 24 11.81 7.82 26.89
CA GLY A 24 10.90 8.18 25.80
C GLY A 24 11.32 7.66 24.42
N ASP A 25 12.48 7.01 24.32
CA ASP A 25 12.86 6.27 23.12
C ASP A 25 12.07 4.96 23.04
N LYS A 26 11.82 4.50 21.80
CA LYS A 26 11.21 3.20 21.51
C LYS A 26 12.10 2.44 20.54
N HIS A 27 12.29 1.15 20.79
CA HIS A 27 13.16 0.31 19.97
C HIS A 27 12.36 -0.78 19.26
N PHE A 28 12.64 -0.96 17.97
CA PHE A 28 11.91 -1.84 17.08
C PHE A 28 12.88 -2.75 16.34
N LYS A 29 12.76 -4.06 16.56
CA LYS A 29 13.55 -5.08 15.90
C LYS A 29 12.81 -5.62 14.68
N CYS A 30 13.42 -5.58 13.51
CA CYS A 30 12.78 -6.07 12.30
C CYS A 30 12.62 -7.60 12.33
N TYR A 31 11.48 -8.12 11.89
CA TYR A 31 11.31 -9.57 11.68
C TYR A 31 12.04 -10.07 10.42
N HIS A 32 12.38 -9.15 9.50
CA HIS A 32 12.93 -9.46 8.18
C HIS A 32 14.38 -9.00 8.02
N GLY A 33 15.07 -9.59 7.05
CA GLY A 33 16.46 -9.28 6.73
C GLY A 33 17.42 -9.57 7.91
N SER A 34 18.32 -8.63 8.20
CA SER A 34 19.32 -8.76 9.27
C SER A 34 18.79 -8.60 10.69
N ARG A 35 17.46 -8.51 10.86
CA ARG A 35 16.79 -8.30 12.15
C ARG A 35 17.32 -7.08 12.92
N LYS A 36 17.66 -6.02 12.18
CA LYS A 36 18.19 -4.77 12.72
C LYS A 36 17.22 -4.14 13.72
N VAL A 37 17.77 -3.60 14.80
CA VAL A 37 17.05 -2.78 15.77
C VAL A 37 17.13 -1.32 15.34
N LEU A 38 15.97 -0.66 15.24
CA LEU A 38 15.85 0.77 14.99
C LEU A 38 15.27 1.47 16.22
N THR A 39 15.79 2.65 16.51
CA THR A 39 15.29 3.49 17.60
C THR A 39 14.50 4.65 17.02
N ILE A 40 13.26 4.82 17.48
CA ILE A 40 12.52 6.06 17.33
C ILE A 40 12.78 6.87 18.59
N THR A 41 13.58 7.92 18.47
CA THR A 41 13.87 8.78 19.61
C THR A 41 12.70 9.71 19.91
N LYS A 42 12.62 10.20 21.15
CA LYS A 42 11.60 11.20 21.51
C LYS A 42 11.60 12.43 20.59
N ALA A 43 12.78 12.88 20.17
CA ALA A 43 12.95 14.03 19.28
C ALA A 43 12.32 13.81 17.89
N MET A 44 12.22 12.56 17.43
CA MET A 44 11.63 12.20 16.15
C MET A 44 10.11 12.30 16.14
N LYS A 45 9.46 12.62 17.26
CA LYS A 45 8.00 12.80 17.38
C LYS A 45 7.19 11.63 16.78
N GLY A 46 7.70 10.40 16.91
CA GLY A 46 7.05 9.21 16.36
C GLY A 46 7.23 9.00 14.85
N SER A 47 8.18 9.68 14.20
CA SER A 47 8.47 9.49 12.78
C SER A 47 8.77 8.03 12.44
N LEU A 48 8.06 7.52 11.43
CA LEU A 48 8.14 6.13 10.97
C LEU A 48 9.07 5.97 9.75
N ASN A 49 9.64 7.06 9.24
CA ASN A 49 10.44 7.06 8.01
C ASN A 49 11.62 6.08 8.08
N GLY A 50 12.25 5.95 9.25
CA GLY A 50 13.33 4.98 9.47
C GLY A 50 12.86 3.53 9.35
N LEU A 51 11.70 3.19 9.91
CA LEU A 51 11.11 1.85 9.81
C LEU A 51 10.71 1.54 8.37
N VAL A 52 9.99 2.46 7.72
CA VAL A 52 9.53 2.28 6.34
C VAL A 52 10.72 2.17 5.38
N GLY A 53 11.73 3.03 5.54
CA GLY A 53 12.95 3.01 4.73
C GLY A 53 13.76 1.72 4.91
N HIS A 54 13.88 1.23 6.14
CA HIS A 54 14.53 -0.05 6.41
C HIS A 54 13.77 -1.23 5.80
N LEU A 55 12.44 -1.28 5.95
CA LEU A 55 11.64 -2.36 5.38
C LEU A 55 11.79 -2.43 3.86
N LYS A 56 11.82 -1.26 3.20
CA LYS A 56 12.06 -1.13 1.76
C LYS A 56 13.40 -1.74 1.33
N THR A 57 14.45 -1.56 2.11
CA THR A 57 15.79 -2.06 1.76
C THR A 57 16.03 -3.51 2.20
N CYS A 58 15.44 -3.96 3.30
CA CYS A 58 15.68 -5.30 3.82
C CYS A 58 14.80 -6.37 3.16
N SER A 59 13.60 -6.03 2.68
CA SER A 59 12.69 -6.98 2.03
C SER A 59 11.67 -6.25 1.13
N ALA A 60 11.93 -6.25 -0.17
CA ALA A 60 11.01 -5.69 -1.16
C ALA A 60 9.59 -6.31 -1.10
N PRO A 61 9.41 -7.64 -0.94
CA PRO A 61 8.07 -8.23 -0.80
C PRO A 61 7.31 -7.71 0.43
N MET A 62 7.97 -7.61 1.58
CA MET A 62 7.33 -7.15 2.82
C MET A 62 7.02 -5.65 2.77
N TYR A 63 7.86 -4.87 2.09
CA TYR A 63 7.55 -3.47 1.82
C TYR A 63 6.31 -3.30 0.93
N ARG A 64 6.16 -4.11 -0.13
CA ARG A 64 4.95 -4.11 -0.97
C ARG A 64 3.71 -4.48 -0.15
N MET A 65 3.80 -5.51 0.69
CA MET A 65 2.72 -5.87 1.61
C MET A 65 2.35 -4.72 2.56
N PHE A 66 3.34 -4.02 3.14
CA PHE A 66 3.09 -2.85 3.97
C PHE A 66 2.31 -1.76 3.22
N LEU A 67 2.68 -1.47 1.97
CA LEU A 67 1.98 -0.47 1.16
C LEU A 67 0.51 -0.87 0.92
N ALA A 68 0.26 -2.14 0.62
CA ALA A 68 -1.10 -2.64 0.40
C ALA A 68 -1.96 -2.58 1.68
N LEU A 69 -1.41 -3.02 2.82
CA LEU A 69 -2.10 -2.90 4.13
C LEU A 69 -2.41 -1.45 4.47
N ARG A 70 -1.46 -0.54 4.21
CA ARG A 70 -1.66 0.90 4.44
C ARG A 70 -2.77 1.46 3.55
N ALA A 71 -2.72 1.18 2.24
CA ALA A 71 -3.71 1.64 1.28
C ALA A 71 -5.12 1.14 1.63
N ARG A 72 -5.23 -0.13 2.07
CA ARG A 72 -6.51 -0.70 2.52
C ARG A 72 -7.05 0.00 3.77
N LEU A 73 -6.20 0.30 4.75
CA LEU A 73 -6.61 1.01 5.97
C LEU A 73 -6.88 2.51 5.77
N GLU A 74 -6.37 3.11 4.69
CA GLU A 74 -6.72 4.45 4.25
C GLU A 74 -8.13 4.46 3.66
N LYS A 75 -8.45 3.51 2.77
CA LYS A 75 -9.79 3.34 2.17
C LYS A 75 -10.85 2.90 3.18
N THR A 76 -10.48 1.98 4.09
CA THR A 76 -11.41 1.39 5.05
C THR A 76 -10.80 1.46 6.46
N PRO A 77 -10.99 2.58 7.17
CA PRO A 77 -10.31 2.83 8.45
C PRO A 77 -10.50 1.79 9.56
N ASN A 78 -11.60 1.04 9.51
CA ASN A 78 -11.96 0.03 10.51
C ASN A 78 -11.82 -1.40 9.97
N ALA A 79 -11.24 -1.59 8.79
CA ALA A 79 -10.97 -2.93 8.29
C ALA A 79 -10.00 -3.66 9.23
N ALA A 80 -10.38 -4.86 9.64
CA ALA A 80 -9.49 -5.73 10.40
C ALA A 80 -8.31 -6.14 9.52
N ILE A 81 -7.10 -6.16 10.09
CA ILE A 81 -5.98 -6.89 9.47
C ILE A 81 -6.19 -8.36 9.81
N LEU A 82 -6.16 -9.22 8.79
CA LEU A 82 -6.39 -10.64 8.96
C LEU A 82 -5.24 -11.26 9.75
N LYS A 83 -5.54 -12.29 10.55
CA LYS A 83 -4.54 -12.98 11.37
C LYS A 83 -3.38 -13.49 10.51
N ASP A 84 -3.69 -14.08 9.36
CA ASP A 84 -2.71 -14.55 8.39
C ASP A 84 -1.76 -13.45 7.90
N GLU A 85 -2.26 -12.24 7.68
CA GLU A 85 -1.43 -11.11 7.25
C GLU A 85 -0.48 -10.66 8.37
N ILE A 86 -0.93 -10.73 9.62
CA ILE A 86 -0.07 -10.45 10.79
C ILE A 86 1.02 -11.52 10.90
N GLU A 87 0.67 -12.80 10.75
CA GLU A 87 1.63 -13.91 10.81
C GLU A 87 2.66 -13.87 9.67
N ILE A 88 2.24 -13.42 8.49
CA ILE A 88 3.16 -13.16 7.38
C ILE A 88 4.05 -11.96 7.71
N ALA A 89 3.47 -10.83 8.14
CA ALA A 89 4.20 -9.60 8.41
C ALA A 89 5.24 -9.76 9.53
N ASN A 90 4.95 -10.60 10.54
CA ASN A 90 5.90 -10.90 11.61
C ASN A 90 6.83 -12.08 11.29
N GLY A 91 6.72 -12.69 10.11
CA GLY A 91 7.55 -13.80 9.66
C GLY A 91 7.27 -15.15 10.32
N SER A 92 6.20 -15.30 11.12
CA SER A 92 5.78 -16.58 11.71
C SER A 92 5.24 -17.53 10.65
N LYS A 93 4.60 -17.00 9.62
CA LYS A 93 4.14 -17.74 8.45
C LYS A 93 5.05 -17.40 7.27
N LYS A 94 5.80 -18.39 6.80
CA LYS A 94 6.51 -18.26 5.52
C LYS A 94 5.48 -18.29 4.41
N LEU A 95 5.43 -17.23 3.60
CA LEU A 95 4.81 -17.35 2.29
C LEU A 95 5.70 -18.27 1.46
N ASP A 96 5.12 -19.32 0.89
CA ASP A 96 5.78 -20.02 -0.20
C ASP A 96 5.99 -19.03 -1.37
N ALA A 97 7.00 -19.26 -2.20
CA ALA A 97 7.35 -18.31 -3.27
C ALA A 97 6.20 -18.12 -4.29
N GLN A 98 5.40 -19.14 -4.57
CA GLN A 98 4.23 -19.05 -5.44
C GLN A 98 3.07 -18.31 -4.75
N ALA A 99 2.79 -18.57 -3.47
CA ALA A 99 1.79 -17.83 -2.71
C ALA A 99 2.16 -16.36 -2.52
N ALA A 100 3.45 -16.05 -2.34
CA ALA A 100 3.95 -14.67 -2.33
C ALA A 100 3.71 -13.99 -3.68
N GLU A 101 4.03 -14.67 -4.77
CA GLU A 101 3.81 -14.17 -6.14
C GLU A 101 2.32 -13.93 -6.40
N ILE A 102 1.44 -14.85 -6.00
CA ILE A 102 -0.02 -14.75 -6.17
C ILE A 102 -0.57 -13.60 -5.33
N TYR A 103 -0.18 -13.51 -4.06
CA TYR A 103 -0.64 -12.46 -3.16
C TYR A 103 -0.15 -11.08 -3.63
N LEU A 104 1.10 -10.98 -4.08
CA LEU A 104 1.63 -9.75 -4.68
C LEU A 104 0.91 -9.40 -5.97
N LYS A 105 0.66 -10.35 -6.88
CA LYS A 105 -0.11 -10.13 -8.11
C LYS A 105 -1.54 -9.69 -7.81
N GLN A 106 -2.17 -10.26 -6.79
CA GLN A 106 -3.52 -9.89 -6.40
C GLN A 106 -3.54 -8.45 -5.86
N MET A 107 -2.61 -8.10 -4.98
CA MET A 107 -2.47 -6.73 -4.48
C MET A 107 -2.08 -5.73 -5.58
N GLU A 108 -1.26 -6.13 -6.55
CA GLU A 108 -0.90 -5.32 -7.72
C GLU A 108 -2.11 -5.13 -8.63
N SER A 109 -2.91 -6.17 -8.88
CA SER A 109 -4.15 -6.08 -9.68
C SER A 109 -5.20 -5.16 -9.05
N GLU A 110 -5.29 -5.13 -7.71
CA GLU A 110 -6.16 -4.19 -6.97
C GLU A 110 -5.65 -2.74 -7.04
N SER A 111 -4.37 -2.54 -7.38
CA SER A 111 -3.73 -1.23 -7.51
C SER A 111 -3.64 -0.73 -8.97
N GLU A 112 -3.61 -1.62 -9.96
CA GLU A 112 -3.50 -1.32 -11.39
C GLU A 112 -4.85 -1.08 -12.08
N ASN A 113 -5.83 -0.50 -11.37
CA ASN A 113 -7.19 -0.36 -11.90
C ASN A 113 -7.26 0.40 -13.24
N ILE A 114 -6.42 1.41 -13.46
CA ILE A 114 -6.50 2.22 -14.68
C ILE A 114 -5.85 1.53 -15.89
N ILE A 115 -4.67 0.91 -15.72
CA ILE A 115 -3.99 0.17 -16.80
C ILE A 115 -4.78 -1.08 -17.17
N HIS A 116 -5.34 -1.78 -16.18
CA HIS A 116 -6.19 -2.93 -16.42
C HIS A 116 -7.53 -2.52 -17.07
N ALA A 117 -8.14 -1.41 -16.65
CA ALA A 117 -9.35 -0.88 -17.29
C ALA A 117 -9.09 -0.54 -18.76
N PHE A 118 -8.00 0.15 -19.09
CA PHE A 118 -7.65 0.48 -20.48
C PHE A 118 -7.28 -0.76 -21.31
N LYS A 119 -6.57 -1.74 -20.75
CA LYS A 119 -6.31 -3.02 -21.43
C LYS A 119 -7.60 -3.81 -21.67
N LYS A 120 -8.51 -3.82 -20.71
CA LYS A 120 -9.83 -4.45 -20.87
C LYS A 120 -10.64 -3.72 -21.94
N GLN A 121 -10.65 -2.38 -21.92
CA GLN A 121 -11.31 -1.57 -22.96
C GLN A 121 -10.73 -1.85 -24.35
N SER A 122 -9.41 -1.99 -24.49
CA SER A 122 -8.79 -2.32 -25.78
C SER A 122 -9.05 -3.76 -26.24
N MET A 123 -9.20 -4.71 -25.30
CA MET A 123 -9.61 -6.09 -25.59
C MET A 123 -11.10 -6.22 -25.94
N ASP A 124 -11.95 -5.42 -25.27
CA ASP A 124 -13.41 -5.38 -25.41
C ASP A 124 -13.87 -4.41 -26.52
N ALA A 125 -12.96 -3.65 -27.14
CA ALA A 125 -13.20 -2.74 -28.28
C ALA A 125 -13.66 -3.43 -29.58
N LYS A 126 -14.12 -4.68 -29.50
CA LYS A 126 -14.72 -5.44 -30.60
C LYS A 126 -16.20 -5.14 -30.82
N GLY A 127 -16.81 -4.26 -30.03
CA GLY A 127 -18.20 -3.81 -30.20
C GLY A 127 -18.31 -2.48 -30.93
N ASP A 128 -19.48 -2.23 -31.52
CA ASP A 128 -19.79 -0.94 -32.14
C ASP A 128 -19.72 0.19 -31.10
N TRP A 129 -19.13 1.32 -31.49
CA TRP A 129 -19.05 2.51 -30.65
C TRP A 129 -20.45 3.04 -30.35
N ASP A 130 -20.79 3.10 -29.06
CA ASP A 130 -22.06 3.60 -28.55
C ASP A 130 -21.83 4.97 -27.88
N GLN A 131 -22.08 6.03 -28.66
CA GLN A 131 -21.86 7.41 -28.23
C GLN A 131 -22.73 7.78 -27.03
N ASP A 132 -24.01 7.40 -27.04
CA ASP A 132 -24.95 7.72 -25.96
C ASP A 132 -24.52 7.07 -24.64
N LYS A 133 -24.02 5.84 -24.70
CA LYS A 133 -23.47 5.14 -23.54
C LYS A 133 -22.20 5.81 -23.01
N PHE A 134 -21.31 6.27 -23.90
CA PHE A 134 -20.10 6.98 -23.50
C PHE A 134 -20.42 8.32 -22.82
N GLU A 135 -21.27 9.15 -23.43
CA GLU A 135 -21.66 10.45 -22.88
C GLU A 135 -22.36 10.32 -21.53
N ARG A 136 -23.21 9.31 -21.36
CA ARG A 136 -23.85 9.01 -20.08
C ARG A 136 -22.83 8.65 -18.99
N LEU A 137 -21.90 7.74 -19.27
CA LEU A 137 -20.87 7.34 -18.31
C LEU A 137 -19.92 8.51 -17.97
N LEU A 138 -19.62 9.36 -18.94
CA LEU A 138 -18.82 10.57 -18.74
C LEU A 138 -19.54 11.58 -17.84
N ALA A 139 -20.83 11.82 -18.06
CA ALA A 139 -21.64 12.69 -17.22
C ALA A 139 -21.76 12.14 -15.78
N GLU A 140 -22.00 10.84 -15.62
CA GLU A 140 -22.02 10.18 -14.30
C GLU A 140 -20.68 10.33 -13.57
N TRP A 141 -19.56 10.20 -14.27
CA TRP A 141 -18.23 10.40 -13.70
C TRP A 141 -17.97 11.86 -13.29
N LEU A 142 -18.33 12.84 -14.13
CA LEU A 142 -18.22 14.27 -13.80
C LEU A 142 -19.00 14.60 -12.52
N VAL A 143 -20.23 14.09 -12.40
CA VAL A 143 -21.07 14.29 -11.21
C VAL A 143 -20.49 13.57 -9.98
N ALA A 144 -20.05 12.32 -10.12
CA ALA A 144 -19.51 11.54 -9.01
C ALA A 144 -18.18 12.09 -8.47
N CYS A 145 -17.38 12.73 -9.33
CA CYS A 145 -16.10 13.31 -8.98
C CYS A 145 -16.16 14.84 -8.75
N ASP A 146 -17.37 15.42 -8.75
CA ASP A 146 -17.61 16.87 -8.60
C ASP A 146 -16.71 17.71 -9.52
N GLN A 147 -16.54 17.24 -10.76
CA GLN A 147 -15.68 17.88 -11.75
C GLN A 147 -16.47 18.92 -12.55
N PRO A 148 -15.85 20.07 -12.90
CA PRO A 148 -16.46 21.05 -13.78
C PRO A 148 -16.67 20.46 -15.20
N PHE A 149 -17.73 20.89 -15.89
CA PHE A 149 -18.01 20.40 -17.25
C PHE A 149 -16.91 20.79 -18.24
N GLU A 150 -16.17 21.86 -17.98
CA GLU A 150 -15.03 22.32 -18.77
C GLU A 150 -13.82 21.38 -18.70
N GLU A 151 -13.81 20.41 -17.78
CA GLU A 151 -12.73 19.42 -17.67
C GLU A 151 -12.60 18.56 -18.94
N VAL A 152 -13.71 18.30 -19.63
CA VAL A 152 -13.73 17.51 -20.89
C VAL A 152 -13.11 18.26 -22.07
N ASP A 153 -13.01 19.59 -21.96
CA ASP A 153 -12.42 20.46 -22.97
C ASP A 153 -10.91 20.65 -22.80
N ARG A 154 -10.35 20.19 -21.67
CA ARG A 154 -8.93 20.34 -21.39
C ARG A 154 -8.07 19.52 -22.37
N PRO A 155 -6.97 20.09 -22.89
CA PRO A 155 -6.08 19.40 -23.81
C PRO A 155 -5.58 18.06 -23.25
N GLU A 156 -5.32 17.99 -21.94
CA GLU A 156 -4.85 16.80 -21.26
C GLU A 156 -5.87 15.65 -21.32
N PHE A 157 -7.16 15.97 -21.17
CA PHE A 157 -8.24 15.00 -21.23
C PHE A 157 -8.52 14.55 -22.67
N ARG A 158 -8.52 15.48 -23.63
CA ARG A 158 -8.70 15.17 -25.06
C ARG A 158 -7.58 14.29 -25.63
N ASN A 159 -6.36 14.43 -25.13
CA ASN A 159 -5.23 13.58 -25.52
C ASN A 159 -5.24 12.19 -24.87
N LEU A 160 -6.05 12.00 -23.82
CA LEU A 160 -6.19 10.73 -23.11
C LEU A 160 -7.24 9.80 -23.75
N LEU A 161 -8.28 10.38 -24.35
CA LEU A 161 -9.35 9.68 -25.08
C LEU A 161 -8.89 9.24 -26.47
#